data_AF-A0A8W8LP93-F1
#
_entry.id   AF-A0A8W8LP93-F1
#
_cell.length_a   1.000
_cell.length_b   1.000
_cell.length_c   1.000
_cell.angle_alpha   90.00
_cell.angle_beta   90.00
_cell.angle_gamma   90.00
#
_symmetry.space_group_name_H-M   'P 1'
#
loop_
_entity.id
_entity.type
_entity.pdbx_description
1 polymer ?
#
loop_
_entity_poly.entity_id
_entity_poly.type
_entity_poly.pdbx_seq_one_letter_code
_entity_poly.pdbx_strand_id
1 'polypeptide(L)'
;MSVGSVFSGKINNMTRICYSLMSFALLVAGSTHETPQQVVTRYNNYKAICNEIGFEKVSYKDPKIDTIDFQSTITKNFLNLKTQKTVIFEKVSLNEGNAYDNISGIFTAPSDGIYYLIQTW
;
A
#
# COMPACT_ATOMS: atom_id res chain seq x y z
N MET A 1 -4.83 -12.77 -15.01
CA MET A 1 -3.48 -13.10 -14.48
C MET A 1 -3.38 -12.36 -13.17
N SER A 2 -3.64 -13.05 -12.06
CA SER A 2 -3.86 -12.39 -10.77
C SER A 2 -2.54 -12.07 -10.09
N VAL A 3 -2.27 -10.79 -9.90
CA VAL A 3 -1.13 -10.25 -9.17
C VAL A 3 -1.68 -9.68 -7.87
N GLY A 4 -1.32 -10.29 -6.75
CA GLY A 4 -1.44 -9.63 -5.46
C GLY A 4 -0.20 -8.80 -5.21
N SER A 5 -0.33 -7.52 -4.90
CA SER A 5 0.79 -6.69 -4.43
C SER A 5 0.39 -6.07 -3.10
N VAL A 6 1.25 -6.18 -2.09
CA VAL A 6 0.97 -5.69 -0.74
C VAL A 6 2.03 -4.72 -0.27
N PHE A 7 1.68 -3.44 -0.22
CA PHE A 7 2.52 -2.43 0.41
C PHE A 7 2.18 -2.36 1.90
N SER A 8 3.18 -2.60 2.76
CA SER A 8 3.10 -2.29 4.19
C SER A 8 4.09 -1.20 4.55
N GLY A 9 3.57 -0.14 5.19
CA GLY A 9 4.37 0.88 5.83
C GLY A 9 3.81 1.15 7.22
N LYS A 10 4.69 1.36 8.19
CA LYS A 10 4.31 1.80 9.54
C LYS A 10 3.81 3.25 9.47
N ILE A 11 2.51 3.42 9.21
CA ILE A 11 1.85 4.71 9.13
C ILE A 11 1.40 5.09 10.55
N ASN A 12 2.10 6.01 11.20
CA ASN A 12 1.67 6.52 12.51
C ASN A 12 0.40 7.41 12.35
N ASN A 13 -0.31 7.73 13.44
CA ASN A 13 -1.56 8.52 13.37
C ASN A 13 -1.39 9.88 12.67
N MET A 14 -0.19 10.47 12.75
CA MET A 14 0.18 11.72 12.07
C MET A 14 0.35 11.51 10.56
N THR A 15 0.95 10.40 10.16
CA THR A 15 1.06 9.94 8.76
C THR A 15 -0.33 9.67 8.16
N ARG A 16 -1.29 9.15 8.95
CA ARG A 16 -2.69 8.93 8.49
C ARG A 16 -3.40 10.24 8.14
N ILE A 17 -3.26 11.27 8.99
CA ILE A 17 -3.86 12.60 8.77
C ILE A 17 -3.29 13.21 7.49
N CYS A 18 -1.97 13.12 7.29
CA CYS A 18 -1.31 13.63 6.09
C CYS A 18 -1.71 12.91 4.80
N TYR A 19 -1.75 11.57 4.79
CA TYR A 19 -2.22 10.85 3.60
C TYR A 19 -3.69 11.15 3.26
N SER A 20 -4.53 11.34 4.28
CA SER A 20 -5.92 11.74 4.07
C SER A 20 -6.03 13.15 3.49
N LEU A 21 -5.29 14.13 4.00
CA LEU A 21 -5.27 15.49 3.45
C LEU A 21 -4.78 15.52 1.99
N MET A 22 -3.75 14.72 1.67
CA MET A 22 -3.18 14.65 0.33
C MET A 22 -4.08 13.91 -0.67
N SER A 23 -4.82 12.88 -0.25
CA SER A 23 -5.79 12.19 -1.12
C SER A 23 -7.03 13.05 -1.42
N PHE A 24 -7.51 13.82 -0.44
CA PHE A 24 -8.57 14.81 -0.66
C PHE A 24 -8.14 15.90 -1.65
N ALA A 25 -6.88 16.35 -1.60
CA ALA A 25 -6.36 17.34 -2.56
C ALA A 25 -6.40 16.84 -4.02
N LEU A 26 -6.17 15.53 -4.25
CA LEU A 26 -6.24 14.90 -5.56
C LEU A 26 -7.68 14.66 -6.04
N LEU A 27 -8.61 14.34 -5.12
CA LEU A 27 -10.03 14.17 -5.44
C LEU A 27 -10.71 15.48 -5.86
N VAL A 28 -10.37 16.60 -5.19
CA VAL A 28 -10.96 17.92 -5.49
C VAL A 28 -10.49 18.47 -6.85
N ALA A 29 -9.26 18.12 -7.29
CA ALA A 29 -8.73 18.50 -8.60
C ALA A 29 -9.51 17.89 -9.78
N GLY A 30 -10.37 16.89 -9.55
CA GLY A 30 -11.26 16.30 -10.57
C GLY A 30 -12.57 17.06 -10.81
N SER A 31 -12.88 18.11 -10.04
CA SER A 31 -14.21 18.75 -10.06
C SER A 31 -14.25 20.16 -10.68
N THR A 32 -13.10 20.79 -10.96
CA THR A 32 -13.02 22.12 -11.61
C THR A 32 -11.76 22.24 -12.47
N HIS A 33 -11.80 23.07 -13.52
CA HIS A 33 -10.70 23.27 -14.48
C HIS A 33 -9.54 24.07 -13.85
N GLU A 34 -8.76 23.42 -12.99
CA GLU A 34 -7.60 24.02 -12.31
C GLU A 34 -6.38 24.11 -13.22
N THR A 35 -5.59 25.17 -13.05
CA THR A 35 -4.29 25.27 -13.75
C THR A 35 -3.22 24.44 -13.03
N PRO A 36 -2.18 23.96 -13.73
CA PRO A 36 -1.08 23.23 -13.10
C PRO A 36 -0.44 23.98 -11.92
N GLN A 37 -0.38 25.31 -11.98
CA GLN A 37 0.17 26.13 -10.90
C GLN A 37 -0.71 26.13 -9.65
N GLN A 38 -2.04 26.10 -9.81
CA GLN A 38 -2.98 26.02 -8.68
C GLN A 38 -2.88 24.66 -7.97
N VAL A 39 -2.71 23.58 -8.74
CA VAL A 39 -2.49 22.23 -8.20
C VAL A 39 -1.17 22.16 -7.41
N VAL A 40 -0.08 22.70 -7.97
CA VAL A 40 1.23 22.73 -7.29
C VAL A 40 1.18 23.58 -6.01
N THR A 41 0.51 24.72 -6.05
CA THR A 41 0.36 25.61 -4.88
C THR A 41 -0.41 24.92 -3.77
N ARG A 42 -1.53 24.28 -4.09
CA ARG A 42 -2.33 23.49 -3.15
C ARG A 42 -1.52 22.36 -2.52
N TYR A 43 -0.81 21.59 -3.34
CA TYR A 43 0.06 20.51 -2.88
C TYR A 43 1.10 21.03 -1.88
N ASN A 44 1.74 22.16 -2.18
CA ASN A 44 2.76 22.75 -1.31
C ASN A 44 2.17 23.24 0.02
N ASN A 45 0.96 23.80 0.02
CA ASN A 45 0.27 24.23 1.24
C ASN A 45 -0.01 23.05 2.18
N TYR A 46 -0.55 21.95 1.65
CA TYR A 46 -0.78 20.75 2.47
C TYR A 46 0.51 20.11 2.94
N LYS A 47 1.55 20.10 2.11
CA LYS A 47 2.88 19.64 2.51
C LYS A 47 3.44 20.47 3.66
N ALA A 48 3.26 21.79 3.65
CA ALA A 48 3.69 22.67 4.74
C ALA A 48 2.94 22.34 6.04
N ILE A 49 1.61 22.20 5.98
CA ILE A 49 0.78 21.80 7.14
C ILE A 49 1.27 20.47 7.71
N CYS A 50 1.53 19.48 6.85
CA CYS A 50 2.07 18.20 7.26
C CYS A 50 3.40 18.35 8.01
N ASN A 51 4.34 19.11 7.46
CA ASN A 51 5.62 19.34 8.12
C ASN A 51 5.45 20.05 9.49
N GLU A 52 4.56 21.04 9.59
CA GLU A 52 4.27 21.78 10.83
C GLU A 52 3.67 20.89 11.93
N ILE A 53 2.82 19.93 11.57
CA ILE A 53 2.25 18.98 12.53
C ILE A 53 3.22 17.85 12.90
N GLY A 54 4.49 17.93 12.50
CA GLY A 54 5.53 16.96 12.84
C GLY A 54 5.64 15.78 11.88
N PHE A 55 5.03 15.85 10.68
CA PHE A 55 5.31 14.88 9.63
C PHE A 55 6.75 15.06 9.15
N GLU A 56 7.64 14.22 9.63
CA GLU A 56 8.90 13.98 8.95
C GLU A 56 8.62 13.06 7.77
N LYS A 57 8.97 13.52 6.55
CA LYS A 57 9.09 12.61 5.42
C LYS A 57 10.12 11.58 5.86
N VAL A 58 9.69 10.35 6.13
CA VAL A 58 10.60 9.24 6.38
C VAL A 58 11.58 9.24 5.21
N SER A 59 12.80 9.71 5.46
CA SER A 59 13.84 9.70 4.46
C SER A 59 14.07 8.23 4.17
N TYR A 60 13.97 7.84 2.90
CA TYR A 60 14.23 6.48 2.42
C TYR A 60 15.75 6.22 2.48
N LYS A 61 16.34 6.41 3.66
CA LYS A 61 17.74 6.25 4.02
C LYS A 61 17.82 5.90 5.50
N ASP A 62 17.16 4.82 5.87
CA ASP A 62 17.50 4.06 7.07
C ASP A 62 17.72 2.59 6.65
N PRO A 63 18.90 2.01 6.90
CA PRO A 63 19.12 0.60 6.66
C PRO A 63 18.35 -0.19 7.73
N LYS A 64 17.29 -0.90 7.30
CA LYS A 64 16.24 -1.58 8.08
C LYS A 64 15.02 -0.73 8.44
N ILE A 65 14.31 -0.24 7.44
CA ILE A 65 12.86 -0.47 7.49
C ILE A 65 12.69 -1.94 7.16
N ASP A 66 12.05 -2.69 8.07
CA ASP A 66 11.57 -4.04 7.79
C ASP A 66 10.50 -3.94 6.70
N THR A 67 10.94 -3.83 5.44
CA THR A 67 10.06 -3.75 4.28
C THR A 67 9.27 -5.04 4.25
N ILE A 68 7.96 -4.94 4.41
CA ILE A 68 7.04 -6.06 4.26
C ILE A 68 6.30 -5.85 2.94
N ASP A 69 6.63 -6.68 1.96
CA ASP A 69 6.00 -6.66 0.64
C ASP A 69 5.97 -8.09 0.08
N PHE A 70 4.87 -8.46 -0.54
CA PHE A 70 4.82 -9.70 -1.29
C PHE A 70 4.06 -9.54 -2.60
N GLN A 71 4.53 -10.29 -3.58
CA GLN A 71 3.86 -10.45 -4.85
C GLN A 71 3.78 -11.93 -5.21
N SER A 72 2.56 -12.42 -5.39
CA SER A 72 2.31 -13.82 -5.73
C SER A 72 1.31 -13.95 -6.86
N THR A 73 1.45 -15.01 -7.64
CA THR A 73 0.59 -15.35 -8.78
C THR A 73 0.16 -16.80 -8.67
N ILE A 74 -1.02 -17.05 -9.23
CA ILE A 74 -1.58 -18.39 -9.36
C ILE A 74 -1.31 -18.90 -10.78
N THR A 75 -0.74 -20.08 -10.91
CA THR A 75 -0.46 -20.71 -12.21
C THR A 75 -1.40 -21.87 -12.51
N LYS A 76 -2.07 -22.39 -11.48
CA LYS A 76 -3.02 -23.49 -11.61
C LYS A 76 -4.39 -22.97 -12.07
N ASN A 77 -4.97 -23.65 -13.05
CA ASN A 77 -6.38 -23.47 -13.39
C ASN A 77 -7.24 -24.20 -12.36
N PHE A 78 -8.03 -23.45 -11.59
CA PHE A 78 -8.99 -24.03 -10.67
C PHE A 78 -10.32 -24.25 -11.40
N LEU A 79 -10.58 -25.51 -11.74
CA LEU A 79 -11.92 -25.94 -12.13
C LEU A 79 -12.64 -26.37 -10.85
N ASN A 80 -13.76 -25.72 -10.54
CA ASN A 80 -14.63 -26.02 -9.39
C ASN A 80 -13.97 -25.78 -8.01
N LEU A 81 -13.64 -24.52 -7.70
CA LEU A 81 -13.31 -24.13 -6.32
C LEU A 81 -14.49 -24.46 -5.41
N LYS A 82 -14.26 -25.33 -4.42
CA LYS A 82 -15.22 -25.59 -3.36
C LYS A 82 -15.28 -24.36 -2.44
N THR A 83 -16.48 -24.03 -1.97
CA THR A 83 -16.70 -22.95 -1.00
C THR A 83 -15.86 -23.21 0.26
N GLN A 84 -15.35 -22.14 0.89
CA GLN A 84 -14.54 -22.19 2.12
C GLN A 84 -13.14 -22.82 1.99
N LYS A 85 -12.57 -22.86 0.78
CA LYS A 85 -11.15 -23.22 0.60
C LYS A 85 -10.28 -21.98 0.38
N THR A 86 -9.12 -21.97 1.04
CA THR A 86 -8.07 -20.98 0.80
C THR A 86 -7.53 -21.13 -0.62
N VAL A 87 -7.46 -20.01 -1.34
CA VAL A 87 -6.80 -19.95 -2.66
C VAL A 87 -5.31 -19.70 -2.42
N ILE A 88 -4.49 -20.62 -2.90
CA ILE A 88 -3.03 -20.54 -2.74
C ILE A 88 -2.46 -19.92 -4.03
N PHE A 89 -1.71 -18.83 -3.90
CA PHE A 89 -0.96 -18.21 -4.99
C PHE A 89 0.49 -18.69 -4.90
N GLU A 90 0.75 -19.87 -5.45
CA GLU A 90 1.99 -20.60 -5.19
C GLU A 90 3.25 -19.95 -5.77
N LYS A 91 3.10 -19.17 -6.85
CA LYS A 91 4.24 -18.56 -7.55
C LYS A 91 4.56 -17.21 -6.93
N VAL A 92 5.57 -17.18 -6.07
CA VAL A 92 6.07 -15.96 -5.41
C VAL A 92 7.09 -15.26 -6.31
N SER A 93 6.84 -14.00 -6.62
CA SER A 93 7.78 -13.10 -7.31
C SER A 93 8.54 -12.18 -6.35
N LEU A 94 7.94 -11.87 -5.18
CA LEU A 94 8.51 -11.02 -4.13
C LEU A 94 7.96 -11.48 -2.76
N ASN A 95 8.77 -11.46 -1.72
CA ASN A 95 8.34 -11.76 -0.33
C ASN A 95 9.30 -11.14 0.71
N GLU A 96 9.45 -9.82 0.67
CA GLU A 96 10.23 -9.08 1.64
C GLU A 96 9.63 -9.21 3.04
N GLY A 97 10.49 -9.48 4.02
CA GLY A 97 10.06 -9.76 5.40
C GLY A 97 9.41 -11.13 5.61
N ASN A 98 9.31 -11.98 4.58
CA ASN A 98 8.80 -13.36 4.65
C ASN A 98 7.41 -13.49 5.32
N ALA A 99 6.55 -12.50 5.12
CA ALA A 99 5.23 -12.43 5.75
C ALA A 99 4.17 -13.26 4.99
N TYR A 100 4.42 -13.62 3.73
CA TYR A 100 3.57 -14.52 2.96
C TYR A 100 4.08 -15.96 2.96
N ASP A 101 3.21 -16.91 3.30
CA ASP A 101 3.47 -18.36 3.19
C ASP A 101 2.78 -18.91 1.94
N ASN A 102 3.58 -19.33 0.96
CA ASN A 102 3.09 -19.86 -0.32
C ASN A 102 2.63 -21.33 -0.26
N ILE A 103 2.81 -22.00 0.87
CA ILE A 103 2.29 -23.35 1.13
C ILE A 103 0.85 -23.25 1.62
N SER A 104 0.57 -22.37 2.59
CA SER A 104 -0.77 -22.16 3.14
C SER A 104 -1.60 -21.12 2.38
N GLY A 105 -0.95 -20.21 1.65
CA GLY A 105 -1.60 -19.07 0.99
C GLY A 105 -1.92 -17.91 1.93
N ILE A 106 -1.36 -17.91 3.14
CA ILE A 106 -1.70 -16.96 4.21
C ILE A 106 -0.61 -15.88 4.32
N PHE A 107 -1.05 -14.62 4.35
CA PHE A 107 -0.23 -13.49 4.77
C PHE A 107 -0.42 -13.26 6.28
N THR A 108 0.68 -13.22 7.04
CA THR A 108 0.69 -12.93 8.48
C THR A 108 1.37 -11.60 8.72
N ALA A 109 0.63 -10.60 9.22
CA ALA A 109 1.19 -9.30 9.55
C ALA A 109 2.26 -9.44 10.66
N PRO A 110 3.54 -9.14 10.41
CA PRO A 110 4.60 -9.34 11.40
C PRO A 110 4.66 -8.24 12.47
N SER A 111 3.98 -7.12 12.24
CA SER A 111 3.87 -6.00 13.18
C SER A 111 2.58 -5.22 13.00
N ASP A 112 2.18 -4.47 14.03
CA ASP A 112 1.03 -3.58 13.97
C ASP A 112 1.24 -2.46 12.93
N GLY A 113 0.29 -2.31 12.01
CA GLY A 113 0.38 -1.35 10.92
C GLY A 113 -0.79 -1.40 9.94
N ILE A 114 -0.70 -0.60 8.88
CA ILE A 114 -1.67 -0.60 7.78
C ILE A 114 -1.06 -1.39 6.61
N TYR A 115 -1.83 -2.35 6.10
CA TYR A 115 -1.46 -3.20 4.98
C TYR A 115 -2.49 -3.04 3.87
N TYR A 116 -2.03 -2.86 2.63
CA TYR A 116 -2.91 -2.78 1.46
C TYR A 116 -2.88 -4.10 0.71
N LEU A 117 -4.02 -4.78 0.60
CA LEU A 117 -4.14 -6.01 -0.19
C LEU A 117 -4.87 -5.71 -1.49
N ILE A 118 -4.18 -5.91 -2.62
CA ILE A 118 -4.77 -5.77 -3.96
C ILE A 118 -4.83 -7.15 -4.59
N GLN A 119 -5.89 -7.45 -5.33
CA GLN A 119 -6.00 -8.65 -6.17
C GLN A 119 -6.50 -8.23 -7.55
N THR A 120 -5.81 -8.64 -8.60
CA THR A 120 -6.25 -8.45 -10.00
C THR A 120 -6.83 -9.75 -10.58
N TRP A 121 -7.70 -9.68 -11.58
CA TRP A 121 -8.30 -10.86 -12.23
C TRP A 121 -7.53 -11.26 -13.49
#